data_AF-T0ZTT1-F1
#
_entry.id   AF-T0ZTT1-F1
#
_cell.length_a   1.000
_cell.length_b   1.000
_cell.length_c   1.000
_cell.angle_alpha   90.00
_cell.angle_beta   90.00
_cell.angle_gamma   90.00
#
_symmetry.space_group_name_H-M   'P 1'
#
loop_
_entity.id
_entity.type
_entity.pdbx_description
1 polymer ?
#
loop_
_entity_poly.entity_id
_entity_poly.type
_entity_poly.pdbx_seq_one_letter_code
_entity_poly.pdbx_strand_id
1 'polypeptide(L)'
;MIWGGGAAGGESLTNIMQAFINPTQAQSTGFNTGTRVVAKQEASVTSSFIFPGRYPFSVNFEYAANDTSMGRAYLFGKPDISAGIDFAHLGPFDLTYEFNSWSPTWYVHTVTNVQTGYQYGITNDYQSIGNWFGDQRVLATLNTVADQVGGQSNMLRVGWTPPFGGYLQLRLRELANEAQSVYATYPYKTEYMGALSYSYPWHGYAVGAEIGGGQDVFGHHYIEVEGFLRDGEALFRHYDPVSAFTGKRPKGDNLFVNVGVNYYHVLVYRPNGAAT
;
A
#
# COMPACT_ATOMS: atom_id res chain seq x y z
N MET A 1 -6.97 0.75 -13.92
CA MET A 1 -8.38 0.53 -14.33
C MET A 1 -8.71 -0.93 -14.13
N ILE A 2 -9.75 -1.21 -13.35
CA ILE A 2 -10.32 -2.54 -13.13
C ILE A 2 -11.59 -2.64 -13.99
N TRP A 3 -11.77 -3.74 -14.71
CA TRP A 3 -12.87 -3.88 -15.67
C TRP A 3 -13.36 -5.33 -15.80
N GLY A 4 -14.66 -5.49 -16.08
CA GLY A 4 -15.28 -6.75 -16.43
C GLY A 4 -15.60 -7.69 -15.26
N GLY A 5 -16.22 -8.83 -15.60
CA GLY A 5 -16.32 -10.01 -14.74
C GLY A 5 -17.68 -10.23 -14.07
N GLY A 6 -18.19 -11.47 -14.18
CA GLY A 6 -19.39 -11.94 -13.49
C GLY A 6 -20.56 -10.96 -13.56
N ALA A 7 -21.10 -10.59 -12.40
CA ALA A 7 -22.21 -9.65 -12.29
C ALA A 7 -21.89 -8.22 -12.75
N ALA A 8 -20.61 -7.81 -12.86
CA ALA A 8 -20.23 -6.51 -13.40
C ALA A 8 -20.47 -6.42 -14.92
N GLY A 9 -20.54 -7.55 -15.62
CA GLY A 9 -20.69 -7.58 -17.08
C GLY A 9 -19.47 -6.99 -17.77
N GLY A 10 -19.66 -6.29 -18.89
CA GLY A 10 -18.56 -5.68 -19.63
C GLY A 10 -17.59 -6.74 -20.13
N GLU A 11 -17.99 -7.52 -21.13
CA GLU A 11 -17.12 -8.59 -21.69
C GLU A 11 -16.72 -8.28 -23.15
N SER A 12 -17.17 -7.15 -23.70
CA SER A 12 -16.88 -6.75 -25.08
C SER A 12 -15.77 -5.71 -25.16
N LEU A 13 -14.93 -5.82 -26.20
CA LEU A 13 -13.89 -4.83 -26.51
C LEU A 13 -14.45 -3.41 -26.64
N THR A 14 -15.68 -3.27 -27.16
CA THR A 14 -16.39 -2.00 -27.26
C THR A 14 -16.64 -1.38 -25.88
N ASN A 15 -17.07 -2.16 -24.90
CA ASN A 15 -17.29 -1.68 -23.53
C ASN A 15 -15.97 -1.31 -22.84
N ILE A 16 -14.84 -1.98 -23.16
CA ILE A 16 -13.50 -1.58 -22.68
C ILE A 16 -13.15 -0.19 -23.19
N MET A 17 -13.25 0.01 -24.50
CA MET A 17 -12.88 1.28 -25.13
C MET A 17 -13.79 2.42 -24.66
N GLN A 18 -15.08 2.14 -24.47
CA GLN A 18 -16.02 3.08 -23.89
C GLN A 18 -15.68 3.40 -22.43
N ALA A 19 -15.28 2.41 -21.62
CA ALA A 19 -14.85 2.65 -20.23
C ALA A 19 -13.59 3.52 -20.15
N PHE A 20 -12.69 3.40 -21.14
CA PHE A 20 -11.50 4.23 -21.21
C PHE A 20 -11.82 5.70 -21.58
N ILE A 21 -12.75 5.92 -22.52
CA ILE A 21 -13.08 7.26 -23.05
C ILE A 21 -14.14 7.97 -22.19
N ASN A 22 -15.08 7.23 -21.61
CA ASN A 22 -16.16 7.76 -20.78
C ASN A 22 -16.19 7.06 -19.40
N PRO A 23 -15.20 7.38 -18.55
CA PRO A 23 -15.03 6.71 -17.27
C PRO A 23 -16.16 7.00 -16.30
N THR A 24 -16.66 8.23 -16.30
CA THR A 24 -17.80 8.64 -15.48
C THR A 24 -18.98 7.70 -15.69
N GLN A 25 -19.34 7.45 -16.95
CA GLN A 25 -20.47 6.59 -17.27
C GLN A 25 -20.19 5.15 -16.87
N ALA A 26 -18.97 4.64 -17.11
CA ALA A 26 -18.57 3.29 -16.72
C ALA A 26 -18.69 3.03 -15.21
N GLN A 27 -18.40 4.06 -14.39
CA GLN A 27 -18.38 4.03 -12.93
C GLN A 27 -19.72 4.38 -12.27
N SER A 28 -20.71 4.84 -13.03
CA SER A 28 -22.01 5.28 -12.48
C SER A 28 -23.19 4.50 -13.03
N THR A 29 -23.46 4.60 -14.34
CA THR A 29 -24.68 4.08 -14.98
C THR A 29 -24.44 2.91 -15.94
N GLY A 30 -23.19 2.69 -16.34
CA GLY A 30 -22.83 1.71 -17.36
C GLY A 30 -23.27 2.11 -18.78
N PHE A 31 -23.03 1.23 -19.75
CA PHE A 31 -23.15 1.56 -21.18
C PHE A 31 -24.42 1.04 -21.88
N ASN A 32 -25.30 0.27 -21.23
CA ASN A 32 -26.48 -0.35 -21.87
C ASN A 32 -27.75 -0.26 -20.99
N THR A 33 -28.92 -0.54 -21.54
CA THR A 33 -30.18 -0.44 -20.78
C THR A 33 -30.23 -1.52 -19.69
N GLY A 34 -30.39 -1.11 -18.41
CA GLY A 34 -30.29 -2.01 -17.26
C GLY A 34 -28.85 -2.28 -16.77
N THR A 35 -27.86 -1.49 -17.21
CA THR A 35 -26.45 -1.74 -16.86
C THR A 35 -26.06 -1.37 -15.46
N ARG A 36 -25.06 -2.13 -15.03
CA ARG A 36 -24.34 -2.07 -13.77
C ARG A 36 -23.02 -1.35 -14.02
N VAL A 37 -22.39 -0.81 -12.98
CA VAL A 37 -21.00 -0.34 -13.03
C VAL A 37 -20.09 -1.45 -13.57
N VAL A 38 -19.40 -1.17 -14.68
CA VAL A 38 -18.55 -2.14 -15.41
C VAL A 38 -17.06 -1.91 -15.18
N ALA A 39 -16.67 -0.78 -14.60
CA ALA A 39 -15.28 -0.40 -14.39
C ALA A 39 -15.07 0.39 -13.09
N LYS A 40 -13.86 0.28 -12.53
CA LYS A 40 -13.33 1.19 -11.50
C LYS A 40 -12.03 1.82 -12.00
N GLN A 41 -11.87 3.11 -11.77
CA GLN A 41 -10.68 3.86 -12.15
C GLN A 41 -9.87 4.31 -10.94
N GLU A 42 -8.58 4.17 -11.12
CA GLU A 42 -7.52 4.65 -10.26
C GLU A 42 -6.46 5.24 -11.17
N ALA A 43 -5.91 6.37 -10.76
CA ALA A 43 -4.79 7.00 -11.40
C ALA A 43 -3.90 7.62 -10.33
N SER A 44 -2.60 7.62 -10.56
CA SER A 44 -1.67 8.37 -9.72
C SER A 44 -0.66 9.13 -10.53
N VAL A 45 -0.18 10.22 -9.94
CA VAL A 45 0.94 11.01 -10.44
C VAL A 45 2.01 10.98 -9.36
N THR A 46 3.16 10.40 -9.71
CA THR A 46 4.32 10.30 -8.83
C THR A 46 5.42 11.23 -9.31
N SER A 47 6.06 11.95 -8.40
CA SER A 47 7.22 12.82 -8.67
C SER A 47 8.36 12.52 -7.71
N SER A 48 9.59 12.61 -8.20
CA SER A 48 10.80 12.52 -7.38
C SER A 48 11.75 13.66 -7.76
N PHE A 49 12.15 14.45 -6.76
CA PHE A 49 13.08 15.56 -6.91
C PHE A 49 14.36 15.24 -6.16
N ILE A 50 15.48 15.24 -6.86
CA ILE A 50 16.79 14.91 -6.30
C ILE A 50 17.56 16.21 -6.09
N PHE A 51 18.05 16.43 -4.87
CA PHE A 51 18.80 17.61 -4.49
C PHE A 51 20.26 17.21 -4.24
N PRO A 52 21.13 17.39 -5.24
CA PRO A 52 22.56 17.17 -5.04
C PRO A 52 23.12 18.25 -4.12
N GLY A 53 23.96 17.87 -3.17
CA GLY A 53 24.57 18.79 -2.23
C GLY A 53 25.49 18.07 -1.26
N ARG A 54 25.97 18.81 -0.24
CA ARG A 54 26.80 18.23 0.83
C ARG A 54 26.06 17.12 1.60
N TYR A 55 24.76 17.27 1.75
CA TYR A 55 23.85 16.27 2.29
C TYR A 55 22.81 15.98 1.20
N PRO A 56 23.05 15.00 0.33
CA PRO A 56 22.13 14.70 -0.77
C PRO A 56 20.82 14.16 -0.20
N PHE A 57 19.70 14.67 -0.72
CA PHE A 57 18.37 14.19 -0.36
C PHE A 57 17.45 14.15 -1.57
N SER A 58 16.38 13.36 -1.48
CA SER A 58 15.29 13.32 -2.43
C SER A 58 13.97 13.62 -1.74
N VAL A 59 13.06 14.27 -2.48
CA VAL A 59 11.68 14.45 -2.07
C VAL A 59 10.80 13.69 -3.04
N ASN A 60 9.99 12.78 -2.51
CA ASN A 60 9.07 11.95 -3.26
C ASN A 60 7.63 12.37 -2.94
N PHE A 61 6.78 12.38 -3.96
CA PHE A 61 5.37 12.72 -3.81
C PHE A 61 4.54 11.83 -4.72
N GLU A 62 3.41 11.35 -4.20
CA GLU A 62 2.36 10.70 -4.97
C GLU A 62 1.04 11.38 -4.65
N TYR A 63 0.31 11.72 -5.71
CA TYR A 63 -1.11 12.03 -5.65
C TYR A 63 -1.85 10.95 -6.42
N ALA A 64 -2.53 10.08 -5.69
CA ALA A 64 -3.41 9.07 -6.24
C ALA A 64 -4.87 9.49 -6.07
N ALA A 65 -5.71 9.06 -6.99
CA ALA A 65 -7.13 9.33 -6.97
C ALA A 65 -7.93 8.14 -7.49
N ASN A 66 -9.14 7.97 -6.97
CA ASN A 66 -10.10 7.04 -7.52
C ASN A 66 -11.42 7.76 -7.83
N ASP A 67 -12.19 7.17 -8.74
CA ASP A 67 -13.45 7.73 -9.21
C ASP A 67 -13.33 9.14 -9.84
N THR A 68 -14.36 9.51 -10.58
CA THR A 68 -14.50 10.88 -11.09
C THR A 68 -15.34 11.70 -10.11
N SER A 69 -14.92 12.92 -9.82
CA SER A 69 -15.69 13.83 -8.98
C SER A 69 -16.70 14.62 -9.81
N MET A 70 -17.92 14.78 -9.29
CA MET A 70 -19.01 15.54 -9.92
C MET A 70 -19.34 15.10 -11.37
N GLY A 71 -19.08 13.83 -11.70
CA GLY A 71 -19.28 13.28 -13.04
C GLY A 71 -18.32 13.82 -14.10
N ARG A 72 -17.23 14.49 -13.71
CA ARG A 72 -16.26 15.08 -14.63
C ARG A 72 -15.02 14.19 -14.72
N ALA A 73 -14.73 13.71 -15.93
CA ALA A 73 -13.62 12.79 -16.19
C ALA A 73 -12.22 13.35 -15.86
N TYR A 74 -12.08 14.68 -15.71
CA TYR A 74 -10.82 15.35 -15.38
C TYR A 74 -10.69 15.72 -13.89
N LEU A 75 -11.73 15.50 -13.08
CA LEU A 75 -11.66 15.74 -11.64
C LEU A 75 -11.53 14.41 -10.91
N PHE A 76 -10.45 14.29 -10.19
CA PHE A 76 -10.15 13.15 -9.35
C PHE A 76 -10.99 13.16 -8.08
N GLY A 77 -11.65 12.03 -7.80
CA GLY A 77 -12.34 11.79 -6.53
C GLY A 77 -11.39 11.22 -5.47
N LYS A 78 -11.83 11.30 -4.21
CA LYS A 78 -11.28 10.59 -3.04
C LYS A 78 -9.76 10.47 -3.09
N PRO A 79 -8.99 11.53 -2.83
CA PRO A 79 -7.56 11.53 -3.03
C PRO A 79 -6.79 10.75 -1.96
N ASP A 80 -5.72 10.11 -2.38
CA ASP A 80 -4.69 9.54 -1.53
C ASP A 80 -3.36 10.24 -1.81
N ILE A 81 -2.64 10.58 -0.75
CA ILE A 81 -1.43 11.38 -0.82
C ILE A 81 -0.31 10.63 -0.12
N SER A 82 0.83 10.48 -0.79
CA SER A 82 2.09 10.07 -0.17
C SER A 82 3.12 11.17 -0.37
N ALA A 83 3.90 11.47 0.65
CA ALA A 83 5.02 12.38 0.57
C ALA A 83 6.16 11.88 1.44
N GLY A 84 7.40 12.00 0.97
CA GLY A 84 8.54 11.59 1.76
C GLY A 84 9.80 12.38 1.44
N ILE A 85 10.69 12.43 2.41
CA ILE A 85 12.05 12.95 2.25
C ILE A 85 13.03 11.86 2.63
N ASP A 86 14.03 11.65 1.78
CA ASP A 86 15.05 10.62 1.94
C ASP A 86 16.44 11.25 1.84
N PHE A 87 17.23 11.14 2.89
CA PHE A 87 18.62 11.53 2.93
C PHE A 87 19.49 10.29 2.75
N ALA A 88 20.20 10.23 1.62
CA ALA A 88 21.05 9.09 1.32
C ALA A 88 22.22 8.99 2.31
N HIS A 89 22.77 10.13 2.78
CA HIS A 89 23.88 10.15 3.72
C HIS A 89 23.81 11.39 4.64
N LEU A 90 23.65 11.15 5.94
CA LEU A 90 23.79 12.08 7.06
C LEU A 90 24.90 11.58 7.98
N GLY A 91 26.15 11.72 7.53
CA GLY A 91 27.29 11.09 8.20
C GLY A 91 27.30 9.58 7.94
N PRO A 92 27.32 8.71 8.96
CA PRO A 92 27.26 7.26 8.78
C PRO A 92 25.84 6.72 8.61
N PHE A 93 24.83 7.59 8.69
CA PHE A 93 23.42 7.21 8.66
C PHE A 93 22.75 7.59 7.35
N ASP A 94 21.70 6.86 6.99
CA ASP A 94 20.66 7.32 6.07
C ASP A 94 19.35 7.52 6.84
N LEU A 95 18.49 8.38 6.32
CA LEU A 95 17.23 8.72 6.98
C LEU A 95 16.12 8.91 5.97
N THR A 96 14.97 8.31 6.24
CA THR A 96 13.76 8.53 5.46
C THR A 96 12.61 8.88 6.38
N TYR A 97 11.84 9.89 6.02
CA TYR A 97 10.54 10.16 6.61
C TYR A 97 9.47 10.11 5.52
N GLU A 98 8.37 9.43 5.78
CA GLU A 98 7.25 9.27 4.86
C GLU A 98 5.93 9.55 5.59
N PHE A 99 5.07 10.33 4.96
CA PHE A 99 3.70 10.60 5.35
C PHE A 99 2.77 10.04 4.28
N ASN A 100 1.71 9.36 4.70
CA ASN A 100 0.64 8.92 3.82
C ASN A 100 -0.72 9.33 4.41
N SER A 101 -1.65 9.72 3.55
CA SER A 101 -3.04 9.97 3.89
C SER A 101 -3.93 9.32 2.85
N TRP A 102 -4.90 8.54 3.31
CA TRP A 102 -5.87 7.86 2.46
C TRP A 102 -7.27 8.38 2.76
N SER A 103 -8.02 8.74 1.71
CA SER A 103 -9.39 9.21 1.87
C SER A 103 -10.32 8.06 2.28
N PRO A 104 -11.39 8.34 3.04
CA PRO A 104 -12.47 7.39 3.25
C PRO A 104 -13.00 6.82 1.94
N THR A 105 -13.48 5.58 1.99
CA THR A 105 -14.05 4.82 0.86
C THR A 105 -13.06 4.48 -0.27
N TRP A 106 -11.75 4.77 -0.14
CA TRP A 106 -10.79 4.50 -1.20
C TRP A 106 -10.79 3.02 -1.65
N TYR A 107 -10.58 2.12 -0.70
CA TYR A 107 -10.47 0.69 -0.95
C TYR A 107 -11.82 -0.03 -1.10
N VAL A 108 -12.94 0.68 -0.91
CA VAL A 108 -14.28 0.11 -0.93
C VAL A 108 -14.99 0.40 -2.24
N HIS A 109 -15.94 -0.45 -2.58
CA HIS A 109 -16.89 -0.22 -3.65
C HIS A 109 -18.23 -0.82 -3.22
N THR A 110 -19.21 0.05 -2.96
CA THR A 110 -20.47 -0.34 -2.31
C THR A 110 -21.50 -0.81 -3.34
N VAL A 111 -22.29 -1.82 -2.98
CA VAL A 111 -23.42 -2.27 -3.80
C VAL A 111 -24.54 -1.23 -3.77
N THR A 112 -24.91 -0.71 -4.93
CA THR A 112 -26.12 0.09 -5.13
C THR A 112 -26.95 -0.46 -6.29
N ASN A 113 -28.17 0.04 -6.48
CA ASN A 113 -29.05 -0.38 -7.59
C ASN A 113 -28.44 -0.16 -8.99
N VAL A 114 -27.39 0.65 -9.10
CA VAL A 114 -26.62 0.88 -10.34
C VAL A 114 -25.18 0.35 -10.26
N GLN A 115 -24.68 0.02 -9.07
CA GLN A 115 -23.29 -0.36 -8.81
C GLN A 115 -23.25 -1.74 -8.17
N THR A 116 -23.18 -2.82 -8.95
CA THR A 116 -23.28 -4.20 -8.41
C THR A 116 -22.00 -5.03 -8.60
N GLY A 117 -21.00 -4.50 -9.30
CA GLY A 117 -19.68 -5.10 -9.45
C GLY A 117 -18.71 -4.76 -8.30
N TYR A 118 -17.64 -5.54 -8.18
CA TYR A 118 -16.50 -5.30 -7.26
C TYR A 118 -16.89 -5.14 -5.78
N GLN A 119 -17.80 -5.98 -5.27
CA GLN A 119 -18.34 -5.86 -3.90
C GLN A 119 -17.28 -6.00 -2.80
N TYR A 120 -16.18 -6.69 -3.11
CA TYR A 120 -15.02 -6.85 -2.22
C TYR A 120 -14.06 -5.65 -2.26
N GLY A 121 -14.41 -4.59 -3.01
CA GLY A 121 -13.55 -3.43 -3.21
C GLY A 121 -12.36 -3.75 -4.12
N ILE A 122 -11.26 -3.02 -3.89
CA ILE A 122 -10.00 -3.21 -4.62
C ILE A 122 -9.21 -4.31 -3.91
N THR A 123 -9.67 -5.55 -4.03
CA THR A 123 -9.04 -6.72 -3.40
C THR A 123 -8.93 -7.89 -4.37
N ASN A 124 -7.92 -8.73 -4.14
CA ASN A 124 -7.74 -10.03 -4.78
C ASN A 124 -7.44 -11.04 -3.67
N ASP A 125 -8.21 -12.12 -3.58
CA ASP A 125 -8.09 -13.14 -2.54
C ASP A 125 -7.96 -12.56 -1.11
N TYR A 126 -8.80 -11.57 -0.80
CA TYR A 126 -8.83 -10.85 0.48
C TYR A 126 -7.55 -10.05 0.80
N GLN A 127 -6.71 -9.77 -0.19
CA GLN A 127 -5.61 -8.80 -0.07
C GLN A 127 -5.92 -7.57 -0.88
N SER A 128 -5.73 -6.39 -0.31
CA SER A 128 -5.92 -5.14 -1.03
C SER A 128 -4.89 -4.95 -2.12
N ILE A 129 -5.36 -4.56 -3.31
CA ILE A 129 -4.48 -4.09 -4.38
C ILE A 129 -4.26 -2.59 -4.16
N GLY A 130 -3.02 -2.12 -4.20
CA GLY A 130 -2.67 -0.72 -3.94
C GLY A 130 -1.77 -0.58 -2.72
N ASN A 131 -2.04 0.41 -1.85
CA ASN A 131 -1.23 0.61 -0.66
C ASN A 131 -1.61 -0.38 0.45
N TRP A 132 -0.61 -0.66 1.29
CA TRP A 132 -0.69 -1.49 2.50
C TRP A 132 -1.89 -1.16 3.41
N PHE A 133 -2.32 0.11 3.44
CA PHE A 133 -3.43 0.56 4.30
C PHE A 133 -4.75 -0.15 3.96
N GLY A 134 -4.91 -0.62 2.73
CA GLY A 134 -6.11 -1.33 2.31
C GLY A 134 -6.42 -2.57 3.15
N ASP A 135 -5.40 -3.21 3.74
CA ASP A 135 -5.52 -4.37 4.62
C ASP A 135 -5.66 -3.98 6.11
N GLN A 136 -5.41 -2.73 6.47
CA GLN A 136 -5.44 -2.23 7.85
C GLN A 136 -6.83 -1.73 8.26
N ARG A 137 -7.85 -2.53 7.93
CA ARG A 137 -9.26 -2.28 8.22
C ARG A 137 -10.05 -3.59 8.12
N VAL A 138 -11.30 -3.58 8.60
CA VAL A 138 -12.21 -4.70 8.39
C VAL A 138 -12.50 -4.86 6.90
N LEU A 139 -12.10 -6.00 6.35
CA LEU A 139 -12.29 -6.35 4.96
C LEU A 139 -13.71 -6.86 4.68
N ALA A 140 -14.09 -6.86 3.40
CA ALA A 140 -15.38 -7.36 2.96
C ALA A 140 -15.42 -8.89 3.14
N THR A 141 -16.60 -9.41 3.45
CA THR A 141 -16.89 -10.85 3.44
C THR A 141 -17.99 -11.14 2.43
N LEU A 142 -18.34 -12.41 2.23
CA LEU A 142 -19.48 -12.81 1.38
C LEU A 142 -20.79 -12.09 1.74
N ASN A 143 -20.95 -11.65 2.99
CA ASN A 143 -22.18 -11.06 3.51
C ASN A 143 -22.01 -9.61 4.01
N THR A 144 -20.81 -9.04 3.94
CA THR A 144 -20.52 -7.69 4.48
C THR A 144 -19.66 -6.89 3.52
N VAL A 145 -19.93 -5.58 3.46
CA VAL A 145 -19.01 -4.63 2.83
C VAL A 145 -17.84 -4.36 3.77
N ALA A 146 -16.68 -4.04 3.20
CA ALA A 146 -15.52 -3.63 3.96
C ALA A 146 -15.75 -2.24 4.60
N ASP A 147 -15.08 -1.98 5.71
CA ASP A 147 -15.13 -0.67 6.37
C ASP A 147 -14.57 0.42 5.44
N GLN A 148 -15.25 1.56 5.43
CA GLN A 148 -15.02 2.68 4.51
C GLN A 148 -14.09 3.75 5.11
N VAL A 149 -13.28 3.37 6.09
CA VAL A 149 -12.40 4.30 6.81
C VAL A 149 -11.24 4.78 5.94
N GLY A 150 -10.90 6.06 6.09
CA GLY A 150 -9.63 6.62 5.63
C GLY A 150 -8.53 6.34 6.68
N GLY A 151 -7.33 6.85 6.45
CA GLY A 151 -6.25 6.70 7.41
C GLY A 151 -5.08 7.62 7.16
N GLN A 152 -4.21 7.74 8.16
CA GLN A 152 -2.97 8.50 8.07
C GLN A 152 -1.82 7.70 8.67
N SER A 153 -0.69 7.65 7.97
CA SER A 153 0.50 6.96 8.44
C SER A 153 1.73 7.85 8.39
N ASN A 154 2.56 7.76 9.42
CA ASN A 154 3.89 8.35 9.46
C ASN A 154 4.91 7.22 9.60
N MET A 155 5.99 7.27 8.83
CA MET A 155 7.09 6.33 8.92
C MET A 155 8.41 7.06 9.02
N LEU A 156 9.25 6.59 9.94
CA LEU A 156 10.64 6.98 10.08
C LEU A 156 11.51 5.74 9.86
N ARG A 157 12.49 5.85 8.96
CA ARG A 157 13.53 4.85 8.77
C ARG A 157 14.88 5.50 9.00
N VAL A 158 15.73 4.81 9.76
CA VAL A 158 17.12 5.19 9.98
C VAL A 158 18.00 3.99 9.69
N GLY A 159 18.91 4.14 8.74
CA GLY A 159 19.91 3.13 8.43
C GLY A 159 21.30 3.55 8.89
N TRP A 160 22.15 2.56 9.12
CA TRP A 160 23.53 2.74 9.58
C TRP A 160 24.43 1.66 8.98
N THR A 161 25.56 2.09 8.41
CA THR A 161 26.64 1.19 8.00
C THR A 161 27.71 1.14 9.09
N PRO A 162 27.71 0.12 9.96
CA PRO A 162 28.68 0.04 11.05
C PRO A 162 30.11 -0.24 10.54
N PRO A 163 31.15 0.18 11.28
CA PRO A 163 32.55 -0.10 10.93
C PRO A 163 32.90 -1.61 10.87
N PHE A 164 32.13 -2.46 11.53
CA PHE A 164 32.30 -3.92 11.48
C PHE A 164 31.64 -4.56 10.25
N GLY A 165 31.01 -3.76 9.38
CA GLY A 165 30.41 -4.21 8.13
C GLY A 165 28.94 -4.62 8.24
N GLY A 166 28.29 -4.68 7.09
CA GLY A 166 26.85 -4.88 6.96
C GLY A 166 26.06 -3.58 7.04
N TYR A 167 24.76 -3.70 7.25
CA TYR A 167 23.80 -2.60 7.30
C TYR A 167 22.73 -2.87 8.35
N LEU A 168 22.58 -1.94 9.29
CA LEU A 168 21.57 -1.96 10.34
C LEU A 168 20.48 -0.95 9.98
N GLN A 169 19.21 -1.32 10.11
CA GLN A 169 18.08 -0.45 9.80
C GLN A 169 17.01 -0.53 10.88
N LEU A 170 16.66 0.63 11.44
CA LEU A 170 15.48 0.82 12.28
C LEU A 170 14.35 1.39 11.43
N ARG A 171 13.16 0.81 11.52
CA ARG A 171 11.93 1.33 10.91
C ARG A 171 10.85 1.44 11.97
N LEU A 172 10.29 2.64 12.12
CA LEU A 172 9.17 2.94 13.01
C LEU A 172 8.01 3.46 12.15
N ARG A 173 6.80 2.97 12.39
CA ARG A 173 5.60 3.42 11.68
C ARG A 173 4.44 3.57 12.66
N GLU A 174 3.67 4.64 12.47
CA GLU A 174 2.37 4.85 13.10
C GLU A 174 1.31 4.84 12.00
N LEU A 175 0.13 4.30 12.32
CA LEU A 175 -1.05 4.37 11.47
C LEU A 175 -2.29 4.66 12.34
N ALA A 176 -3.07 5.66 11.94
CA ALA A 176 -4.36 5.95 12.54
C ALA A 176 -5.46 5.87 11.47
N ASN A 177 -6.43 4.99 11.67
CA ASN A 177 -7.66 4.98 10.89
C ASN A 177 -8.54 6.18 11.28
N GLU A 178 -9.20 6.78 10.30
CA GLU A 178 -10.09 7.91 10.55
C GLU A 178 -11.34 7.47 11.33
N ALA A 179 -11.42 7.89 12.59
CA ALA A 179 -12.54 7.63 13.48
C ALA A 179 -13.69 8.63 13.27
N GLN A 180 -14.27 8.68 12.07
CA GLN A 180 -15.54 9.39 11.88
C GLN A 180 -16.71 8.45 12.17
N SER A 181 -17.65 8.90 13.00
CA SER A 181 -18.89 8.19 13.37
C SER A 181 -19.79 7.80 12.19
N VAL A 182 -19.45 8.29 10.98
CA VAL A 182 -20.15 8.00 9.72
C VAL A 182 -19.57 6.76 9.02
N TYR A 183 -18.27 6.49 9.14
CA TYR A 183 -17.57 5.47 8.34
C TYR A 183 -16.94 4.35 9.17
N ALA A 184 -16.59 4.61 10.43
CA ALA A 184 -16.02 3.61 11.32
C ALA A 184 -17.12 2.88 12.08
N THR A 185 -17.39 1.62 11.68
CA THR A 185 -18.27 0.72 12.45
C THR A 185 -17.52 0.14 13.66
N TYR A 186 -16.20 0.01 13.55
CA TYR A 186 -15.34 -0.62 14.54
C TYR A 186 -14.44 0.40 15.25
N PRO A 187 -14.13 0.19 16.54
CA PRO A 187 -13.29 1.10 17.32
C PRO A 187 -11.80 0.83 17.05
N TYR A 188 -11.29 1.28 15.90
CA TYR A 188 -9.87 1.18 15.57
C TYR A 188 -8.99 1.86 16.63
N LYS A 189 -7.80 1.29 16.81
CA LYS A 189 -6.71 1.84 17.60
C LYS A 189 -5.62 2.32 16.67
N THR A 190 -4.82 3.24 17.18
CA THR A 190 -3.59 3.61 16.49
C THR A 190 -2.65 2.40 16.47
N GLU A 191 -2.22 2.01 15.28
CA GLU A 191 -1.20 1.00 15.07
C GLU A 191 0.18 1.64 15.25
N TYR A 192 1.07 0.90 15.91
CA TYR A 192 2.48 1.22 16.05
C TYR A 192 3.29 0.01 15.65
N MET A 193 4.22 0.18 14.72
CA MET A 193 5.13 -0.87 14.27
C MET A 193 6.57 -0.42 14.46
N GLY A 194 7.41 -1.31 14.97
CA GLY A 194 8.85 -1.13 15.04
C GLY A 194 9.55 -2.36 14.50
N ALA A 195 10.58 -2.15 13.69
CA ALA A 195 11.43 -3.22 13.19
C ALA A 195 12.89 -2.82 13.21
N LEU A 196 13.75 -3.74 13.64
CA LEU A 196 15.20 -3.64 13.59
C LEU A 196 15.75 -4.77 12.74
N SER A 197 16.43 -4.43 11.66
CA SER A 197 17.05 -5.41 10.77
C SER A 197 18.57 -5.23 10.70
N TYR A 198 19.28 -6.34 10.52
CA TYR A 198 20.69 -6.36 10.17
C TYR A 198 20.90 -7.22 8.93
N SER A 199 21.73 -6.76 8.00
CA SER A 199 22.09 -7.51 6.81
C SER A 199 23.58 -7.42 6.52
N TYR A 200 24.13 -8.48 5.92
CA TYR A 200 25.54 -8.60 5.58
C TYR A 200 25.72 -9.12 4.14
N PRO A 201 26.63 -8.53 3.34
CA PRO A 201 26.95 -9.03 2.01
C PRO A 201 27.66 -10.39 2.05
N TRP A 202 27.12 -11.40 1.37
CA TRP A 202 27.64 -12.76 1.31
C TRP A 202 27.51 -13.34 -0.09
N HIS A 203 28.64 -13.54 -0.79
CA HIS A 203 28.71 -14.11 -2.16
C HIS A 203 27.77 -13.47 -3.20
N GLY A 204 27.66 -12.13 -3.17
CA GLY A 204 26.76 -11.42 -4.09
C GLY A 204 25.29 -11.41 -3.65
N TYR A 205 24.99 -11.94 -2.47
CA TYR A 205 23.70 -11.84 -1.79
C TYR A 205 23.78 -10.99 -0.54
N ALA A 206 22.63 -10.68 0.03
CA ALA A 206 22.44 -10.07 1.34
C ALA A 206 21.77 -11.08 2.25
N VAL A 207 22.48 -11.57 3.26
CA VAL A 207 21.88 -12.39 4.32
C VAL A 207 21.59 -11.52 5.53
N GLY A 208 20.43 -11.68 6.15
CA GLY A 208 20.07 -10.86 7.28
C GLY A 208 18.96 -11.43 8.15
N ALA A 209 18.69 -10.71 9.23
CA ALA A 209 17.60 -10.98 10.14
C ALA A 209 16.89 -9.68 10.52
N GLU A 210 15.60 -9.78 10.77
CA GLU A 210 14.75 -8.70 11.25
C GLU A 210 13.99 -9.16 12.49
N ILE A 211 13.96 -8.31 13.51
CA ILE A 211 13.06 -8.46 14.65
C ILE A 211 12.10 -7.27 14.61
N GLY A 212 10.82 -7.59 14.56
CA GLY A 212 9.74 -6.62 14.49
C GLY A 212 8.72 -6.86 15.58
N GLY A 213 7.89 -5.86 15.83
CA GLY A 213 6.77 -5.97 16.74
C GLY A 213 6.01 -4.67 16.84
N GLY A 214 4.84 -4.75 17.45
CA GLY A 214 3.94 -3.60 17.45
C GLY A 214 2.58 -3.89 18.06
N GLN A 215 1.72 -2.89 17.90
CA GLN A 215 0.29 -2.97 18.15
C GLN A 215 -0.44 -2.76 16.82
N ASP A 216 -1.37 -3.65 16.46
CA ASP A 216 -2.19 -3.51 15.26
C ASP A 216 -3.35 -2.52 15.41
N VAL A 217 -4.10 -2.31 14.32
CA VAL A 217 -5.26 -1.40 14.29
C VAL A 217 -6.45 -1.84 15.15
N PHE A 218 -6.42 -3.04 15.72
CA PHE A 218 -7.41 -3.57 16.66
C PHE A 218 -6.92 -3.53 18.12
N GLY A 219 -5.67 -3.12 18.35
CA GLY A 219 -5.07 -3.03 19.68
C GLY A 219 -4.34 -4.31 20.13
N HIS A 220 -4.16 -5.30 19.26
CA HIS A 220 -3.42 -6.51 19.58
C HIS A 220 -1.92 -6.32 19.39
N HIS A 221 -1.15 -6.98 20.24
CA HIS A 221 0.30 -6.88 20.22
C HIS A 221 0.91 -8.11 19.54
N TYR A 222 1.98 -7.90 18.78
CA TYR A 222 2.70 -8.97 18.10
C TYR A 222 4.22 -8.77 18.16
N ILE A 223 4.92 -9.88 17.92
CA ILE A 223 6.36 -9.91 17.67
C ILE A 223 6.61 -10.86 16.50
N GLU A 224 7.51 -10.43 15.62
CA GLU A 224 7.92 -11.18 14.44
C GLU A 224 9.44 -11.29 14.38
N VAL A 225 9.91 -12.45 13.94
CA VAL A 225 11.33 -12.68 13.68
C VAL A 225 11.46 -13.29 12.29
N GLU A 226 12.22 -12.62 11.45
CA GLU A 226 12.45 -12.98 10.05
C GLU A 226 13.95 -13.21 9.80
N GLY A 227 14.27 -14.25 9.04
CA GLY A 227 15.55 -14.41 8.36
C GLY A 227 15.35 -14.26 6.85
N PHE A 228 16.24 -13.53 6.19
CA PHE A 228 16.12 -13.27 4.75
C PHE A 228 17.43 -13.48 3.99
N LEU A 229 17.28 -13.88 2.73
CA LEU A 229 18.32 -13.86 1.71
C LEU A 229 17.80 -13.07 0.52
N ARG A 230 18.46 -11.94 0.22
CA ARG A 230 18.10 -11.03 -0.88
C ARG A 230 19.25 -10.94 -1.87
N ASP A 231 18.97 -10.64 -3.13
CA ASP A 231 20.03 -10.32 -4.10
C ASP A 231 20.89 -9.15 -3.58
N GLY A 232 22.21 -9.23 -3.75
CA GLY A 232 23.18 -8.29 -3.18
C GLY A 232 23.06 -6.87 -3.72
N GLU A 233 22.44 -6.67 -4.90
CA GLU A 233 22.02 -5.33 -5.36
C GLU A 233 21.06 -4.64 -4.37
N ALA A 234 20.31 -5.40 -3.56
CA ALA A 234 19.44 -4.87 -2.53
C ALA A 234 20.20 -4.21 -1.37
N LEU A 235 21.48 -4.54 -1.15
CA LEU A 235 22.35 -3.83 -0.19
C LEU A 235 22.84 -2.48 -0.73
N PHE A 236 22.81 -2.32 -2.05
CA PHE A 236 23.23 -1.10 -2.76
C PHE A 236 22.02 -0.27 -3.23
N ARG A 237 20.80 -0.54 -2.74
CA ARG A 237 19.58 0.24 -3.04
C ARG A 237 19.57 1.64 -2.42
N HIS A 238 20.73 2.25 -2.25
CA HIS A 238 20.80 3.69 -2.37
C HIS A 238 20.83 3.98 -3.87
N TYR A 239 19.78 4.63 -4.33
CA TYR A 239 19.68 5.24 -5.64
C TYR A 239 20.87 6.21 -5.76
N ASP A 240 22.06 5.71 -6.14
CA ASP A 240 23.17 6.57 -6.52
C ASP A 240 22.69 7.25 -7.81
N PRO A 241 22.34 8.55 -7.77
CA PRO A 241 21.81 9.22 -8.95
C PRO A 241 22.83 9.22 -10.08
N VAL A 242 24.12 9.02 -9.77
CA VAL A 242 25.22 8.94 -10.73
C VAL A 242 25.25 7.58 -11.44
N SER A 243 24.87 6.48 -10.78
CA SER A 243 24.83 5.14 -11.39
C SER A 243 23.60 4.93 -12.28
N ALA A 244 22.53 5.70 -12.09
CA ALA A 244 21.36 5.73 -12.98
C ALA A 244 21.72 6.12 -14.43
N PHE A 245 22.82 6.85 -14.65
CA PHE A 245 23.31 7.23 -15.99
C PHE A 245 24.22 6.20 -16.66
N THR A 246 24.71 5.17 -15.94
CA THR A 246 25.68 4.20 -16.50
C THR A 246 25.06 2.89 -16.99
N GLY A 247 23.74 2.71 -16.83
CA GLY A 247 22.93 1.89 -17.74
C GLY A 247 23.34 0.43 -17.94
N LYS A 248 23.95 -0.23 -16.96
CA LYS A 248 24.19 -1.68 -17.01
C LYS A 248 23.54 -2.39 -15.84
N ARG A 249 22.31 -2.85 -16.10
CA ARG A 249 21.62 -3.86 -15.29
C ARG A 249 22.34 -5.21 -15.49
N PRO A 250 22.83 -5.90 -14.45
CA PRO A 250 23.36 -7.25 -14.60
C PRO A 250 22.28 -8.22 -15.08
N LYS A 251 22.69 -9.24 -15.84
CA LYS A 251 21.81 -10.34 -16.26
C LYS A 251 21.79 -11.41 -15.17
N GLY A 252 20.64 -11.63 -14.55
CA GLY A 252 20.39 -12.71 -13.59
C GLY A 252 18.97 -12.65 -13.02
N ASP A 253 18.40 -13.82 -12.70
CA ASP A 253 17.07 -13.92 -12.10
C ASP A 253 17.10 -13.41 -10.64
N ASN A 254 16.11 -12.59 -10.27
CA ASN A 254 15.97 -12.07 -8.92
C ASN A 254 15.46 -13.18 -7.99
N LEU A 255 16.33 -13.82 -7.22
CA LEU A 255 15.94 -14.75 -6.17
C LEU A 255 15.70 -13.98 -4.86
N PHE A 256 14.47 -14.08 -4.34
CA PHE A 256 14.11 -13.60 -3.01
C PHE A 256 13.59 -14.79 -2.20
N VAL A 257 14.23 -15.07 -1.07
CA VAL A 257 13.78 -16.10 -0.12
C VAL A 257 13.63 -15.44 1.24
N ASN A 258 12.42 -15.54 1.79
CA ASN A 258 12.08 -15.10 3.13
C ASN A 258 11.62 -16.31 3.94
N VAL A 259 12.20 -16.50 5.13
CA VAL A 259 11.75 -17.50 6.10
C VAL A 259 11.56 -16.78 7.45
N GLY A 260 10.33 -16.75 7.93
CA GLY A 260 9.99 -16.11 9.20
C GLY A 260 9.17 -17.01 10.11
N VAL A 261 9.21 -16.71 11.40
CA VAL A 261 8.30 -17.29 12.40
C VAL A 261 7.56 -16.13 13.06
N ASN A 262 6.24 -16.18 12.97
CA ASN A 262 5.36 -15.19 13.59
C ASN A 262 4.74 -15.79 14.84
N TYR A 263 4.89 -15.11 15.98
CA TYR A 263 4.15 -15.45 17.19
C TYR A 263 3.06 -14.40 17.40
N TYR A 264 1.82 -14.81 17.21
CA TYR A 264 0.66 -13.97 17.36
C TYR A 264 -0.29 -14.55 18.42
N HIS A 265 -0.93 -13.67 19.21
CA HIS A 265 -2.09 -14.04 20.00
C HIS A 265 -3.34 -13.52 19.29
N VAL A 266 -3.74 -14.21 18.21
CA VAL A 266 -4.92 -13.86 17.41
C VAL A 266 -6.17 -14.34 18.13
N LEU A 267 -6.97 -13.42 18.62
CA LEU A 267 -8.39 -13.67 18.85
C LEU A 267 -9.13 -13.26 17.59
N VAL A 268 -9.58 -14.27 16.82
CA VAL A 268 -10.54 -14.02 15.75
C VAL A 268 -11.80 -13.45 16.41
N TYR A 269 -12.11 -12.19 16.15
CA TYR A 269 -13.38 -11.61 16.54
C TYR A 269 -14.50 -12.41 15.86
N ARG A 270 -15.15 -13.28 16.62
CA ARG A 270 -16.45 -13.84 16.26
C ARG A 270 -17.50 -12.84 16.77
N PRO A 271 -18.25 -12.16 15.90
CA PRO A 271 -19.37 -11.36 16.37
C PRO A 271 -20.29 -12.25 17.18
N ASN A 272 -20.64 -11.80 18.40
CA ASN A 272 -21.60 -12.49 19.25
C ASN A 272 -22.95 -12.59 18.52
N GLY A 273 -23.27 -13.76 17.98
CA GLY A 273 -24.51 -13.95 17.24
C GLY A 273 -24.55 -15.14 16.28
N ALA A 274 -24.13 -16.32 16.73
CA ALA A 274 -24.56 -17.57 16.09
C ALA A 274 -24.93 -18.58 17.20
N ALA A 275 -26.07 -18.33 17.82
CA ALA A 275 -26.86 -19.40 18.40
C ALA A 275 -27.73 -19.97 17.27
N THR A 276 -27.31 -21.12 16.74
CA THR A 276 -28.12 -22.34 16.48
C THR A 276 -27.14 -23.42 16.05
#